data_AF-A0A257MDZ5-F1
#
_entry.id   AF-A0A257MDZ5-F1
#
_cell.length_a   1.000
_cell.length_b   1.000
_cell.length_c   1.000
_cell.angle_alpha   90.00
_cell.angle_beta   90.00
_cell.angle_gamma   90.00
#
_symmetry.space_group_name_H-M   'P 1'
#
loop_
_entity.id
_entity.type
_entity.pdbx_description
1 polymer ?
#
loop_
_entity_poly.entity_id
_entity_poly.type
_entity_poly.pdbx_seq_one_letter_code
_entity_poly.pdbx_strand_id
1 'polypeptide(L)' 'AGLRVTPLTLGDLEDFDPLDDAVVFGDEPLPVQILKPFCTEMKGQSYNLSEGPAELPACVAIFLMARGVAEARGRA' A
#
# COMPACT_ATOMS: atom_id res chain seq x y z
N ALA A 1 2.71 9.76 -4.30
CA ALA A 1 3.50 8.68 -4.95
C ALA A 1 4.33 7.99 -3.88
N GLY A 2 4.24 6.66 -3.76
CA GLY A 2 4.87 5.87 -2.67
C GLY A 2 5.50 4.56 -3.15
N LEU A 3 5.83 4.47 -4.44
CA LEU A 3 6.50 3.33 -5.06
C LEU A 3 7.86 3.77 -5.59
N ARG A 4 8.82 2.85 -5.65
CA ARG A 4 10.17 3.07 -6.16
C ARG A 4 10.11 3.19 -7.67
N VAL A 5 10.77 4.21 -8.21
CA VAL A 5 10.97 4.31 -9.66
C VAL A 5 11.97 3.23 -10.06
N THR A 6 11.50 2.22 -10.78
CA THR A 6 12.32 1.09 -11.25
C THR A 6 12.45 1.15 -12.77
N PRO A 7 13.66 1.33 -13.34
CA PRO A 7 13.87 1.20 -14.77
C PRO A 7 13.75 -0.27 -15.20
N LEU A 8 12.98 -0.54 -16.25
CA LEU A 8 12.71 -1.88 -16.76
C LEU A 8 13.21 -2.03 -18.19
N THR A 9 13.73 -3.21 -18.54
CA THR A 9 13.95 -3.61 -19.94
C THR A 9 12.68 -4.22 -20.54
N LEU A 10 12.63 -4.43 -21.86
CA LEU A 10 11.43 -4.96 -22.52
C LEU A 10 11.05 -6.36 -22.03
N GLY A 11 12.04 -7.19 -21.65
CA GLY A 11 11.79 -8.52 -21.09
C GLY A 11 11.29 -8.49 -19.65
N ASP A 12 11.71 -7.50 -18.86
CA ASP A 12 11.28 -7.36 -17.46
C ASP A 12 9.82 -6.91 -17.34
N LEU A 13 9.23 -6.37 -18.42
CA LEU A 13 7.87 -5.84 -18.41
C LEU A 13 6.81 -6.94 -18.25
N GLU A 14 7.09 -8.17 -18.70
CA GLU A 14 6.14 -9.28 -18.63
C GLU A 14 5.95 -9.80 -17.20
N ASP A 15 7.00 -9.71 -16.37
CA ASP A 15 7.03 -10.30 -15.01
C ASP A 15 6.96 -9.25 -13.88
N PHE A 16 7.06 -7.95 -14.19
CA PHE A 16 7.11 -6.89 -13.17
C PHE A 16 5.74 -6.58 -12.57
N ASP A 17 5.60 -6.74 -11.25
CA ASP A 17 4.45 -6.27 -10.50
C ASP A 17 4.82 -5.03 -9.67
N PRO A 18 4.37 -3.82 -10.05
CA PRO A 18 4.65 -2.60 -9.30
C PRO A 18 4.16 -2.64 -7.84
N LEU A 19 3.19 -3.49 -7.51
CA LEU A 19 2.64 -3.66 -6.17
C LEU A 19 3.43 -4.65 -5.30
N ASP A 20 4.45 -5.31 -5.88
CA ASP A 20 5.40 -6.16 -5.17
C ASP A 20 6.83 -5.60 -5.33
N ASP A 21 7.29 -5.41 -6.56
CA ASP A 21 8.67 -5.08 -6.92
C ASP A 21 9.07 -3.61 -6.68
N ALA A 22 8.08 -2.71 -6.66
CA ALA A 22 8.29 -1.28 -6.41
C ALA A 22 7.89 -0.84 -5.00
N VAL A 23 7.59 -1.77 -4.10
CA VAL A 23 7.27 -1.46 -2.71
C VAL A 23 8.55 -1.10 -1.95
N VAL A 24 8.69 0.17 -1.55
CA VAL A 24 9.87 0.69 -0.82
C VAL A 24 9.69 0.70 0.69
N PHE A 25 8.45 0.58 1.16
CA PHE A 25 8.12 0.66 2.58
C PHE A 25 7.97 -0.76 3.14
N GLY A 26 8.60 -1.00 4.29
CA GLY A 26 8.58 -2.31 4.94
C GLY A 26 7.20 -2.68 5.52
N ASP A 27 7.16 -3.82 6.20
CA ASP A 27 5.94 -4.34 6.85
C ASP A 27 5.72 -3.73 8.25
N GLU A 28 6.38 -2.61 8.56
CA GLU A 28 6.22 -1.92 9.83
C GLU A 28 4.77 -1.46 10.01
N PRO A 29 4.16 -1.70 11.18
CA PRO A 29 2.77 -1.33 11.43
C PRO A 29 2.61 0.20 11.45
N LEU A 30 1.80 0.72 10.51
CA LEU A 30 1.45 2.12 10.41
C LEU A 30 -0.04 2.31 10.75
N PRO A 31 -0.37 3.10 11.80
CA PRO A 31 -1.77 3.41 12.11
C PRO A 31 -2.36 4.37 11.09
N VAL A 32 -3.51 4.00 10.52
CA VAL A 32 -4.25 4.80 9.56
C VAL A 32 -5.73 4.87 9.90
N GLN A 33 -6.40 5.88 9.36
CA GLN A 33 -7.85 5.99 9.35
C GLN A 33 -8.34 5.63 7.94
N ILE A 34 -9.09 4.54 7.81
CA ILE A 34 -9.77 4.17 6.57
C ILE A 34 -11.01 5.06 6.41
N LEU A 35 -11.11 5.74 5.27
CA LEU A 35 -12.16 6.73 4.99
C LEU A 35 -13.42 6.11 4.39
N LYS A 36 -13.28 4.95 3.74
CA LYS A 36 -14.39 4.19 3.13
C LYS A 36 -14.00 2.72 2.99
N PRO A 37 -14.96 1.78 2.98
CA PRO A 37 -14.66 0.37 2.76
C PRO A 37 -13.88 0.17 1.46
N PHE A 38 -12.81 -0.61 1.52
CA PHE A 38 -11.92 -0.80 0.39
C PHE A 38 -11.28 -2.19 0.40
N CYS A 39 -11.34 -2.89 -0.73
CA CYS A 39 -10.67 -4.16 -0.94
C CYS A 39 -9.45 -3.95 -1.84
N THR A 40 -8.29 -4.48 -1.42
CA THR A 40 -7.07 -4.46 -2.24
C THR A 40 -6.23 -5.69 -1.99
N GLU A 41 -5.38 -6.02 -2.95
CA GLU A 41 -4.29 -6.97 -2.75
C GLU A 41 -2.97 -6.19 -2.73
N MET A 42 -2.03 -6.61 -1.89
CA MET A 42 -0.67 -6.07 -1.81
C MET A 42 0.28 -7.18 -1.34
N LYS A 43 1.40 -7.39 -2.03
CA LYS A 43 2.36 -8.47 -1.73
C LYS A 43 1.70 -9.87 -1.60
N GLY A 44 0.73 -10.17 -2.48
CA GLY A 44 -0.03 -11.42 -2.47
C GLY A 44 -0.98 -11.61 -1.26
N GLN A 45 -1.18 -10.58 -0.43
CA GLN A 45 -2.12 -10.60 0.68
C GLN A 45 -3.36 -9.76 0.36
N SER A 46 -4.54 -10.36 0.51
CA SER A 46 -5.81 -9.67 0.33
C SER A 46 -6.22 -8.93 1.62
N TYR A 47 -6.54 -7.64 1.47
CA TYR A 47 -7.01 -6.76 2.53
C TYR A 47 -8.45 -6.34 2.25
N ASN A 48 -9.37 -6.73 3.12
CA ASN A 48 -10.76 -6.27 3.11
C ASN A 48 -10.97 -5.30 4.27
N LEU A 49 -10.88 -4.00 3.96
CA LEU A 49 -10.82 -2.94 4.97
C LEU A 49 -12.21 -2.33 5.18
N SER A 50 -12.61 -2.25 6.44
CA SER A 50 -13.78 -1.50 6.86
C SER A 50 -13.39 -0.06 7.18
N GLU A 51 -14.34 0.86 7.05
CA GLU A 51 -14.17 2.25 7.50
C GLU A 51 -13.86 2.27 9.01
N GLY A 52 -12.86 3.06 9.41
CA GLY A 52 -12.41 3.08 10.80
C GLY A 52 -10.89 3.10 10.96
N PRO A 53 -10.41 3.17 12.21
CA PRO A 53 -8.99 3.02 12.50
C PRO A 53 -8.52 1.59 12.17
N ALA A 54 -7.38 1.49 11.49
CA ALA A 54 -6.72 0.23 11.20
C ALA A 54 -5.20 0.39 11.35
N GLU A 55 -4.53 -0.71 11.68
CA GLU A 55 -3.07 -0.79 11.67
C GLU A 55 -2.67 -1.71 10.51
N LEU A 56 -1.95 -1.17 9.54
CA LEU A 56 -1.59 -1.86 8.31
C LEU A 56 -0.08 -1.78 8.07
N PRO A 57 0.51 -2.75 7.35
CA PRO A 57 1.89 -2.61 6.88
C PRO A 57 2.08 -1.27 6.16
N ALA A 58 3.22 -0.61 6.40
CA ALA A 58 3.49 0.72 5.87
C ALA A 58 3.32 0.80 4.34
N CYS A 59 3.69 -0.25 3.61
CA CYS A 59 3.43 -0.38 2.17
C CYS A 59 1.95 -0.24 1.79
N VAL A 60 1.08 -0.99 2.46
CA VAL A 60 -0.37 -0.98 2.26
C VAL A 60 -0.94 0.36 2.68
N ALA A 61 -0.56 0.85 3.85
CA ALA A 61 -1.02 2.11 4.41
C ALA A 61 -0.70 3.29 3.47
N ILE A 62 0.53 3.39 2.97
CA ILE A 62 0.96 4.45 2.06
C ILE A 62 0.27 4.35 0.71
N PHE A 63 0.07 3.14 0.20
CA PHE A 63 -0.70 2.92 -1.03
C PHE A 63 -2.14 3.41 -0.90
N LEU A 64 -2.82 3.09 0.21
CA LEU A 64 -4.19 3.54 0.49
C LEU A 64 -4.27 5.06 0.67
N MET A 65 -3.29 5.65 1.36
CA MET A 65 -3.18 7.11 1.50
C MET A 65 -2.98 7.79 0.15
N ALA A 66 -2.12 7.24 -0.72
CA ALA A 66 -1.90 7.78 -2.07
C ALA A 66 -3.15 7.66 -2.96
N ARG A 67 -4.03 6.69 -2.71
CA ARG A 67 -5.33 6.53 -3.39
C ARG A 67 -6.45 7.40 -2.79
N GLY A 68 -6.19 8.14 -1.71
CA GLY A 68 -7.18 8.95 -1.02
C GLY A 68 -8.28 8.12 -0.35
N VAL A 69 -7.98 6.88 0.04
CA VAL A 69 -8.93 6.00 0.76
C VAL A 69 -8.56 5.79 2.23
N ALA A 70 -7.39 6.29 2.64
CA ALA A 70 -6.95 6.30 4.03
C ALA A 70 -6.17 7.59 4.34
N GLU A 71 -6.03 7.90 5.63
CA GLU A 71 -5.22 9.02 6.14
C GLU A 71 -4.32 8.54 7.28
N ALA A 72 -3.16 9.19 7.45
CA ALA A 72 -2.25 8.86 8.55
C ALA A 72 -2.88 9.25 9.90
N ARG A 73 -2.86 8.34 10.87
CA ARG A 73 -3.12 8.71 12.27
C ARG A 73 -1.79 9.00 12.95
N GLY A 74 -1.65 10.20 13.53
CA GLY A 74 -0.55 10.47 14.45
C GLY A 74 -0.67 9.56 15.68
N ARG A 75 0.44 8.97 16.12
CA ARG A 75 0.51 8.39 17.47
C ARG A 75 0.45 9.57 18.45
N ALA A 76 -0.64 9.67 19.21
CA ALA A 76 -0.78 10.63 20.30
C ALA A 76 0.19 10.29 21.45
#